data_AF-A0A931Z3H7-F1
#
_entry.id   AF-A0A931Z3H7-F1
#
_cell.length_a   1.000
_cell.length_b   1.000
_cell.length_c   1.000
_cell.angle_alpha   90.00
_cell.angle_beta   90.00
_cell.angle_gamma   90.00
#
_symmetry.space_group_name_H-M   'P 1'
#
loop_
_entity.id
_entity.type
_entity.pdbx_description
1 polymer ?
#
loop_
_entity_poly.entity_id
_entity_poly.type
_entity_poly.pdbx_seq_one_letter_code
_entity_poly.pdbx_strand_id
1 'polypeptide(L)'
;MSAPFPRKGILAALWLPTDASGRLLRAGLARHLGFLKSHGVHGVLALGSTGEFPRFELGQRKRMLATIAELAAPLPVIANISDIRPKAVAELGGFARKLGLPGVAIMPPGFYPSSQADLLAHFLHAADRSGLRSCSTISRN
;
A
#
# COMPACT_ATOMS: atom_id res chain seq x y z
N MET A 1 8.02 -11.13 -12.33
CA MET A 1 7.02 -10.06 -12.59
C MET A 1 5.84 -10.30 -11.65
N SER A 2 5.29 -9.27 -10.99
CA SER A 2 4.13 -9.43 -10.10
C SER A 2 2.89 -9.79 -10.93
N ALA A 3 1.99 -10.59 -10.38
CA ALA A 3 0.72 -10.93 -11.02
C ALA A 3 -0.14 -9.65 -11.23
N PRO A 4 -0.95 -9.59 -12.31
CA PRO A 4 -1.84 -8.46 -12.54
C PRO A 4 -2.85 -8.28 -11.39
N PHE A 5 -3.29 -7.04 -11.15
CA PHE A 5 -4.24 -6.75 -10.07
C PHE A 5 -5.57 -7.50 -10.28
N PRO A 6 -6.06 -8.23 -9.27
CA PRO A 6 -7.30 -8.99 -9.39
C PRO A 6 -8.49 -8.01 -9.38
N ARG A 7 -9.27 -8.00 -10.46
CA ARG A 7 -10.47 -7.14 -10.57
C ARG A 7 -11.65 -7.62 -9.71
N LYS A 8 -11.57 -8.84 -9.18
CA LYS A 8 -12.57 -9.47 -8.31
C LYS A 8 -11.82 -10.33 -7.29
N GLY A 9 -12.39 -10.47 -6.09
CA GLY A 9 -11.83 -11.29 -5.02
C GLY A 9 -11.66 -10.52 -3.72
N ILE A 10 -10.99 -11.16 -2.76
CA ILE A 10 -10.79 -10.65 -1.40
C ILE A 10 -9.40 -10.05 -1.30
N LEU A 11 -9.32 -8.75 -0.98
CA LEU A 11 -8.07 -8.08 -0.61
C LEU A 11 -8.03 -7.89 0.90
N ALA A 12 -7.10 -8.57 1.57
CA ALA A 12 -6.95 -8.41 3.01
C ALA A 12 -6.19 -7.12 3.34
N ALA A 13 -6.78 -6.23 4.15
CA ALA A 13 -6.06 -5.13 4.77
C ALA A 13 -5.10 -5.69 5.82
N LEU A 14 -3.79 -5.55 5.59
CA LEU A 14 -2.79 -6.24 6.42
C LEU A 14 -2.63 -5.59 7.78
N TRP A 15 -2.73 -6.43 8.81
CA TRP A 15 -2.10 -6.17 10.10
C TRP A 15 -0.57 -6.31 9.97
N LEU A 16 0.18 -5.42 10.64
CA LEU A 16 1.63 -5.34 10.56
C LEU A 16 2.26 -5.51 11.95
N PRO A 17 2.70 -6.72 12.32
CA PRO A 17 3.30 -6.93 13.63
C PRO A 17 4.66 -6.24 13.72
N THR A 18 4.85 -5.36 14.71
CA THR A 18 6.13 -4.67 14.94
C THR A 18 6.60 -4.82 16.39
N ASP A 19 7.92 -4.75 16.60
CA ASP A 19 8.48 -4.55 17.95
C ASP A 19 8.29 -3.10 18.45
N ALA A 20 8.75 -2.83 19.67
CA ALA A 20 8.63 -1.51 20.29
C ALA A 20 9.33 -0.38 19.50
N SER A 21 10.33 -0.72 18.68
CA SER A 21 11.04 0.23 17.80
C SER A 21 10.34 0.46 16.46
N GLY A 22 9.19 -0.19 16.23
CA GLY A 22 8.46 -0.13 14.96
C GLY A 22 9.09 -1.00 13.87
N ARG A 23 9.98 -1.93 14.21
CA ARG A 23 10.56 -2.87 13.23
C ARG A 23 9.63 -4.06 13.05
N LEU A 24 9.37 -4.38 11.79
CA LEU A 24 8.47 -5.45 11.38
C LEU A 24 8.98 -6.83 11.84
N LEU A 25 8.13 -7.57 12.55
CA LEU A 25 8.36 -8.94 13.00
C LEU A 25 8.09 -9.90 11.83
N ARG A 26 9.13 -10.15 11.01
CA ARG A 26 9.03 -10.96 9.77
C ARG A 26 8.34 -12.31 9.98
N ALA A 27 8.71 -13.06 11.01
CA ALA A 27 8.14 -14.38 11.28
C ALA A 27 6.63 -14.31 11.59
N GLY A 28 6.22 -13.30 12.37
CA GLY A 28 4.80 -13.07 12.68
C GLY A 28 4.00 -12.71 11.42
N LEU A 29 4.55 -11.83 10.58
CA LEU A 29 3.93 -11.45 9.31
C LEU A 29 3.86 -12.63 8.34
N ALA A 30 4.91 -13.44 8.23
CA ALA A 30 4.94 -14.62 7.36
C ALA A 30 3.87 -15.64 7.76
N ARG A 31 3.69 -15.89 9.07
CA ARG A 31 2.62 -16.75 9.58
C ARG A 31 1.24 -16.21 9.24
N HIS A 32 1.02 -14.91 9.44
CA HIS A 32 -0.26 -14.26 9.10
C HIS A 32 -0.56 -14.34 7.60
N LEU A 33 0.43 -14.04 6.74
CA LEU A 33 0.29 -14.16 5.30
C LEU A 33 0.06 -15.61 4.85
N GLY A 34 0.70 -16.59 5.49
CA GLY A 34 0.45 -18.01 5.25
C GLY A 34 -1.00 -18.40 5.54
N PHE A 35 -1.53 -17.95 6.66
CA PHE A 35 -2.95 -18.13 7.01
C PHE A 35 -3.87 -17.49 5.96
N LEU A 36 -3.62 -16.24 5.55
CA LEU A 36 -4.45 -15.57 4.56
C LEU A 36 -4.43 -16.33 3.22
N LYS A 37 -3.24 -16.74 2.76
CA LYS A 37 -3.09 -17.54 1.52
C LYS A 37 -3.88 -18.84 1.57
N SER A 38 -3.89 -19.54 2.71
CA SER A 38 -4.64 -20.80 2.86
C SER A 38 -6.16 -20.62 2.92
N HIS A 39 -6.66 -19.39 3.09
CA HIS A 39 -8.08 -19.06 3.18
C HIS A 39 -8.61 -18.30 1.95
N GLY A 40 -7.90 -18.38 0.82
CA GLY A 40 -8.42 -17.91 -0.47
C GLY A 40 -8.44 -16.39 -0.64
N VAL A 41 -7.58 -15.65 0.06
CA VAL A 41 -7.38 -14.22 -0.29
C VAL A 41 -6.73 -14.10 -1.67
N HIS A 42 -7.09 -13.06 -2.40
CA HIS A 42 -6.66 -12.83 -3.77
C HIS A 42 -5.56 -11.78 -3.86
N GLY A 43 -5.28 -11.07 -2.77
CA GLY A 43 -4.25 -10.04 -2.67
C GLY A 43 -4.29 -9.37 -1.31
N VAL A 44 -3.41 -8.40 -1.12
CA VAL A 44 -3.30 -7.68 0.14
C VAL A 44 -3.16 -6.17 -0.07
N LEU A 45 -3.75 -5.39 0.84
CA LEU A 45 -3.51 -3.97 0.97
C LEU A 45 -2.49 -3.76 2.10
N ALA A 46 -1.28 -3.33 1.72
CA ALA A 46 -0.18 -3.07 2.62
C ALA A 46 -0.22 -1.64 3.16
N LEU A 47 0.25 -1.46 4.40
CA LEU A 47 0.40 -0.15 5.05
C LEU A 47 -0.92 0.64 5.09
N GLY A 48 -2.07 -0.02 5.21
CA GLY A 48 -3.35 0.65 5.45
C GLY A 48 -3.49 1.16 6.89
N SER A 49 -4.66 1.74 7.23
CA SER A 49 -4.99 2.11 8.62
C SER A 49 -4.97 0.90 9.55
N THR A 50 -5.41 -0.28 9.09
CA THR A 50 -5.29 -1.57 9.81
C THR A 50 -3.84 -1.93 10.16
N GLY A 51 -2.89 -1.49 9.34
CA GLY A 51 -1.47 -1.66 9.57
C GLY A 51 -0.84 -0.47 10.29
N GLU A 52 -1.64 0.47 10.81
CA GLU A 52 -1.21 1.64 11.59
C GLU A 52 -0.16 2.52 10.90
N PHE A 53 -0.28 2.70 9.57
CA PHE A 53 0.74 3.38 8.78
C PHE A 53 1.19 4.78 9.26
N PRO A 54 0.34 5.63 9.90
CA PRO A 54 0.78 6.94 10.36
C PRO A 54 1.85 6.88 11.45
N ARG A 55 2.00 5.72 12.13
CA ARG A 55 3.01 5.50 13.16
C ARG A 55 4.44 5.42 12.61
N PHE A 56 4.60 5.18 11.31
CA PHE A 56 5.90 4.87 10.72
C PHE A 56 6.44 6.02 9.87
N GLU A 57 7.74 6.24 9.99
CA GLU A 57 8.47 7.16 9.13
C GLU A 57 8.56 6.64 7.69
N LEU A 58 8.80 7.55 6.74
CA LEU A 58 8.92 7.24 5.32
C LEU A 58 9.94 6.11 5.04
N GLY A 59 11.10 6.14 5.70
CA GLY A 59 12.13 5.12 5.54
C GLY A 59 11.69 3.76 6.08
N GLN A 60 10.99 3.72 7.22
CA GLN A 60 10.41 2.49 7.78
C GLN A 60 9.36 1.92 6.83
N ARG A 61 8.43 2.75 6.35
CA ARG A 61 7.38 2.35 5.39
C ARG A 61 7.96 1.71 4.12
N LYS A 62 9.03 2.28 3.55
CA LYS A 62 9.72 1.67 2.38
C LYS A 62 10.31 0.29 2.73
N ARG A 63 11.02 0.15 3.84
CA ARG A 63 11.59 -1.15 4.26
C ARG A 63 10.50 -2.20 4.54
N MET A 64 9.41 -1.79 5.20
CA MET A 64 8.25 -2.64 5.46
C MET A 64 7.60 -3.07 4.15
N LEU A 65 7.36 -2.15 3.20
CA LEU A 65 6.74 -2.48 1.93
C LEU A 65 7.55 -3.50 1.13
N ALA A 66 8.88 -3.37 1.09
CA ALA A 66 9.75 -4.35 0.45
C ALA A 66 9.61 -5.75 1.09
N THR A 67 9.58 -5.80 2.43
CA THR A 67 9.41 -7.06 3.17
C THR A 67 8.02 -7.67 2.95
N ILE A 68 6.97 -6.85 2.93
CA ILE A 68 5.61 -7.30 2.66
C ILE A 68 5.50 -7.86 1.24
N ALA A 69 6.07 -7.18 0.24
CA ALA A 69 6.08 -7.63 -1.15
C ALA A 69 6.76 -9.01 -1.31
N GLU A 70 7.90 -9.20 -0.65
CA GLU A 70 8.61 -10.48 -0.62
C GLU A 70 7.75 -11.60 0.02
N LEU A 71 7.25 -11.37 1.24
CA LEU A 71 6.53 -12.41 1.99
C LEU A 71 5.13 -12.70 1.43
N ALA A 72 4.49 -11.72 0.78
CA ALA A 72 3.15 -11.87 0.22
C ALA A 72 3.15 -12.69 -1.08
N ALA A 73 4.27 -12.78 -1.80
CA ALA A 73 4.36 -13.51 -3.07
C ALA A 73 3.78 -14.95 -2.94
N PRO A 74 2.97 -15.41 -3.92
CA PRO A 74 2.66 -14.75 -5.19
C PRO A 74 1.45 -13.78 -5.14
N LEU A 75 0.90 -13.49 -3.96
CA LEU A 75 -0.24 -12.57 -3.86
C LEU A 75 0.15 -11.15 -4.32
N PRO A 76 -0.68 -10.49 -5.15
CA PRO A 76 -0.47 -9.09 -5.52
C PRO A 76 -0.64 -8.18 -4.29
N VAL A 77 0.24 -7.18 -4.19
CA VAL A 77 0.24 -6.20 -3.10
C VAL A 77 -0.14 -4.83 -3.63
N ILE A 78 -1.21 -4.23 -3.08
CA ILE A 78 -1.49 -2.81 -3.23
C ILE A 78 -0.78 -2.04 -2.12
N ALA A 79 0.04 -1.06 -2.49
CA ALA A 79 0.73 -0.22 -1.53
C ALA A 79 -0.11 1.00 -1.15
N ASN A 80 -0.43 1.18 0.13
CA ASN A 80 -0.93 2.47 0.59
C ASN A 80 0.21 3.51 0.64
N ILE A 81 0.05 4.57 -0.14
CA ILE A 81 1.02 5.66 -0.26
C ILE A 81 0.54 6.95 0.42
N SER A 82 -0.58 6.89 1.15
CA SER A 82 -1.15 8.04 1.87
C SER A 82 -0.14 8.70 2.78
N ASP A 83 -0.04 10.02 2.71
CA ASP A 83 0.73 10.87 3.62
C ASP A 83 0.22 12.31 3.43
N ILE A 84 0.21 13.12 4.49
CA ILE A 84 -0.15 14.54 4.40
C ILE A 84 0.88 15.34 3.58
N ARG A 85 2.11 14.82 3.43
CA ARG A 85 3.19 15.47 2.68
C ARG A 85 3.20 14.96 1.23
N PRO A 86 2.95 15.80 0.22
CA PRO A 86 2.97 15.39 -1.19
C PRO A 86 4.29 14.75 -1.66
N LYS A 87 5.42 15.16 -1.07
CA LYS A 87 6.74 14.56 -1.33
C LYS A 87 6.81 13.10 -0.87
N ALA A 88 6.28 12.79 0.31
CA ALA A 88 6.27 11.43 0.83
C ALA A 88 5.38 10.50 -0.03
N VAL A 89 4.23 11.01 -0.49
CA VAL A 89 3.34 10.30 -1.44
C VAL A 89 4.11 9.95 -2.72
N ALA A 90 4.82 10.92 -3.31
CA ALA A 90 5.61 10.70 -4.53
C ALA A 90 6.71 9.66 -4.33
N GLU A 91 7.43 9.75 -3.22
CA GLU A 91 8.52 8.81 -2.90
C GLU A 91 8.02 7.38 -2.64
N LEU A 92 6.88 7.22 -1.97
CA LEU A 92 6.26 5.91 -1.75
C LEU A 92 5.70 5.33 -3.03
N GLY A 93 5.02 6.14 -3.86
CA GLY A 93 4.52 5.73 -5.16
C GLY A 93 5.64 5.26 -6.09
N GLY A 94 6.72 6.05 -6.18
CA GLY A 94 7.90 5.67 -6.95
C GLY A 94 8.58 4.40 -6.42
N PHE A 95 8.61 4.20 -5.10
CA PHE A 95 9.15 2.99 -4.50
C PHE A 95 8.28 1.76 -4.76
N ALA A 96 6.95 1.87 -4.64
CA ALA A 96 6.00 0.82 -5.01
C ALA A 96 6.17 0.38 -6.48
N ARG A 97 6.36 1.35 -7.39
CA ARG A 97 6.66 1.08 -8.81
C ARG A 97 7.97 0.33 -8.99
N LYS A 98 9.05 0.74 -8.28
CA LYS A 98 10.35 0.05 -8.32
C LYS A 98 10.26 -1.41 -7.86
N LEU A 99 9.37 -1.72 -6.91
CA LEU A 99 9.10 -3.09 -6.46
C LEU A 99 8.23 -3.90 -7.44
N GLY A 100 7.74 -3.27 -8.53
CA GLY A 100 6.87 -3.94 -9.50
C GLY A 100 5.47 -4.24 -8.97
N LEU A 101 4.98 -3.46 -7.99
CA LEU A 101 3.65 -3.64 -7.43
C LEU A 101 2.57 -3.20 -8.45
N PRO A 102 1.44 -3.92 -8.53
CA PRO A 102 0.44 -3.70 -9.58
C PRO A 102 -0.42 -2.45 -9.37
N GLY A 103 -0.36 -1.81 -8.20
CA GLY A 103 -1.11 -0.58 -7.94
C GLY A 103 -0.84 0.04 -6.57
N VAL A 104 -1.42 1.22 -6.37
CA VAL A 104 -1.35 1.99 -5.13
C VAL A 104 -2.74 2.37 -4.63
N ALA A 105 -2.86 2.53 -3.31
CA ALA A 105 -4.01 3.11 -2.65
C ALA A 105 -3.63 4.43 -1.99
N ILE A 106 -4.56 5.37 -1.95
CA ILE A 106 -4.39 6.67 -1.32
C ILE A 106 -5.70 7.13 -0.70
N MET A 107 -5.60 7.70 0.50
CA MET A 107 -6.70 8.24 1.29
C MET A 107 -6.67 9.77 1.19
N PRO A 108 -7.82 10.46 1.28
CA PRO A 108 -7.83 11.91 1.42
C PRO A 108 -6.98 12.34 2.64
N PRO A 109 -6.25 13.47 2.56
CA PRO A 109 -5.53 14.02 3.70
C PRO A 109 -6.53 14.43 4.79
N GLY A 110 -6.45 13.80 5.96
CA GLY A 110 -7.47 13.93 7.01
C GLY A 110 -7.21 15.00 8.07
N PHE A 111 -6.11 15.75 8.00
CA PHE A 111 -5.72 16.69 9.07
C PHE A 111 -6.35 18.08 8.90
N TYR A 112 -6.41 18.59 7.68
CA TYR A 112 -6.98 19.90 7.36
C TYR A 112 -8.27 19.75 6.55
N PRO A 113 -9.26 20.64 6.76
CA PRO A 113 -10.36 20.79 5.82
C PRO A 113 -9.79 21.03 4.42
N SER A 114 -10.24 20.24 3.45
CA SER A 114 -9.78 20.31 2.06
C SER A 114 -10.99 20.52 1.15
N SER A 115 -10.89 21.42 0.17
CA SER A 115 -11.93 21.56 -0.84
C SER A 115 -11.94 20.36 -1.80
N GLN A 116 -13.01 20.18 -2.58
CA GLN A 116 -13.04 19.14 -3.62
C GLN A 116 -11.92 19.33 -4.66
N ALA A 117 -11.56 20.59 -4.97
CA ALA A 117 -10.45 20.89 -5.86
C ALA A 117 -9.09 20.45 -5.29
N ASP A 118 -8.87 20.68 -3.99
CA ASP A 118 -7.65 20.25 -3.30
C ASP A 118 -7.53 18.72 -3.25
N LEU A 119 -8.63 18.03 -2.95
CA LEU A 119 -8.69 16.57 -2.95
C LEU A 119 -8.39 16.01 -4.34
N LEU A 120 -8.99 16.57 -5.38
CA LEU A 120 -8.71 16.18 -6.76
C LEU A 120 -7.23 16.37 -7.12
N ALA A 121 -6.66 17.55 -6.80
CA ALA A 121 -5.25 17.83 -7.03
C ALA A 121 -4.33 16.84 -6.30
N HIS A 122 -4.67 16.47 -5.06
CA HIS A 122 -3.92 15.49 -4.28
C HIS A 122 -3.93 14.09 -4.94
N PHE A 123 -5.10 13.63 -5.39
CA PHE A 123 -5.21 12.34 -6.08
C PHE A 123 -4.49 12.32 -7.43
N LEU A 124 -4.58 13.40 -8.21
CA LEU A 124 -3.88 13.53 -9.49
C LEU A 124 -2.36 13.54 -9.30
N HIS A 125 -1.85 14.32 -8.34
CA HIS A 125 -0.43 14.31 -8.00
C HIS A 125 0.06 12.91 -7.61
N ALA A 126 -0.72 12.16 -6.83
CA ALA A 126 -0.38 10.79 -6.47
C ALA A 126 -0.35 9.84 -7.68
N ALA A 127 -1.34 9.94 -8.57
CA ALA A 127 -1.40 9.15 -9.80
C ALA A 127 -0.16 9.42 -10.69
N ASP A 128 0.15 10.70 -10.94
CA ASP A 128 1.27 11.11 -11.77
C ASP A 128 2.61 10.63 -11.22
N ARG A 129 2.83 10.78 -9.91
CA ARG A 129 4.12 10.44 -9.27
C ARG A 129 4.31 8.94 -9.08
N SER A 130 3.23 8.20 -8.84
CA SER A 130 3.30 6.74 -8.74
C SER A 130 3.55 6.09 -10.09
N GLY A 131 3.12 6.70 -11.21
CA GLY A 131 3.22 6.08 -12.54
C GLY A 131 2.52 4.72 -12.61
N LEU A 132 1.65 4.44 -11.64
CA LEU A 132 0.89 3.21 -11.46
C LEU A 132 -0.59 3.58 -11.54
N ARG A 133 -1.40 2.67 -12.08
CA ARG A 133 -2.85 2.87 -12.12
C ARG A 133 -3.37 2.96 -10.68
N SER A 134 -4.10 4.02 -10.35
CA SER A 134 -4.80 4.13 -9.07
C SER A 134 -5.97 3.14 -9.03
N CYS A 135 -6.36 2.66 -7.84
CA CYS A 135 -7.53 1.79 -7.68
C CYS A 135 -8.82 2.41 -8.29
N SER A 136 -8.93 3.74 -8.30
CA SER A 136 -10.03 4.50 -8.91
C SER A 136 -10.03 4.56 -10.45
N THR A 137 -8.95 4.14 -11.12
CA THR A 137 -8.83 4.15 -12.59
C THR A 137 -8.85 2.75 -13.22
N ILE A 138 -9.28 1.72 -12.46
CA ILE A 138 -9.42 0.32 -12.93
C ILE A 138 -10.75 0.12 -13.70
N SER A 139 -11.13 1.11 -14.53
CA SER A 139 -12.32 1.05 -15.39
C SER A 139 -11.92 1.17 -16.86
N ARG A 140 -12.49 0.26 -17.66
CA ARG A 140 -12.39 0.08 -19.13
C ARG A 140 -11.23 -0.78 -19.64
N ASN A 141 -11.45 -2.09 -19.57
CA ASN A 141 -11.53 -3.01 -20.73
C ASN A 141 -11.93 -4.38 -20.21
#